data_AF-A0A2H9LQ93-F1
#
_entry.id   AF-A0A2H9LQ93-F1
#
_cell.length_a   1.000
_cell.length_b   1.000
_cell.length_c   1.000
_cell.angle_alpha   90.00
_cell.angle_beta   90.00
_cell.angle_gamma   90.00
#
_symmetry.space_group_name_H-M   'P 1'
#
loop_
_entity.id
_entity.type
_entity.pdbx_description
1 polymer ?
#
loop_
_entity_poly.entity_id
_entity_poly.type
_entity_poly.pdbx_seq_one_letter_code
_entity_poly.pdbx_strand_id
1 'polypeptide(L)'
;VRKVIEDLEEKKKSVKVFHYDFNFNTLNDLRNLPSEKKAKKEIIVVIDRFELILSLSNLLQRKILKVMSDLCKAKITLLITSTDDLLKKIKNIDEGVKKYFRVLDVPPMTYEETEKLVISRLNEVRTKNKESIHPFTENEIKAMYKNAKGNPRMVLMLCASLFEEKL
;
A
#
# COMPACT_ATOMS: atom_id res chain seq x y z
N VAL A 1 3.06 -0.58 1.93
CA VAL A 1 3.32 -1.63 0.91
C VAL A 1 4.72 -2.21 1.01
N ARG A 2 5.78 -1.39 0.97
CA ARG A 2 7.18 -1.87 1.00
C ARG A 2 7.52 -2.86 2.13
N LYS A 3 7.16 -2.54 3.38
CA LYS A 3 7.33 -3.45 4.52
C LYS A 3 6.56 -4.77 4.41
N VAL A 4 5.39 -4.76 3.75
CA VAL A 4 4.61 -5.99 3.48
C VAL A 4 5.32 -6.85 2.44
N ILE A 5 5.93 -6.24 1.43
CA ILE A 5 6.74 -6.95 0.44
C ILE A 5 7.96 -7.59 1.12
N GLU A 6 8.69 -6.80 1.91
CA GLU A 6 9.85 -7.27 2.68
C GLU A 6 9.46 -8.44 3.61
N ASP A 7 8.38 -8.31 4.39
CA ASP A 7 7.85 -9.37 5.24
C ASP A 7 7.48 -10.64 4.45
N LEU A 8 6.89 -10.50 3.26
CA LEU A 8 6.49 -11.64 2.41
C LEU A 8 7.70 -12.36 1.83
N GLU A 9 8.73 -11.61 1.43
CA GLU A 9 9.98 -12.15 0.89
C GLU A 9 10.83 -12.83 1.96
N GLU A 10 10.91 -12.24 3.17
CA GLU A 10 11.66 -12.79 4.29
C GLU A 10 11.01 -14.03 4.89
N LYS A 11 9.68 -14.05 5.06
CA LYS A 11 8.97 -15.12 5.76
C LYS A 11 8.71 -16.37 4.92
N LYS A 12 8.77 -16.30 3.58
CA LYS A 12 8.48 -17.46 2.71
C LYS A 12 9.44 -17.61 1.53
N LYS A 13 10.38 -18.55 1.65
CA LYS A 13 11.26 -19.00 0.54
C LYS A 13 10.47 -19.46 -0.72
N SER A 14 9.20 -19.83 -0.56
CA SER A 14 8.31 -20.34 -1.59
C SER A 14 7.46 -19.26 -2.29
N VAL A 15 7.63 -17.97 -1.98
CA VAL A 15 6.89 -16.89 -2.63
C VAL A 15 7.82 -16.09 -3.54
N LYS A 16 7.30 -15.64 -4.68
CA LYS A 16 7.94 -14.65 -5.54
C LYS A 16 7.02 -13.44 -5.64
N VAL A 17 7.53 -12.29 -5.21
CA VAL A 17 6.79 -11.03 -5.28
C VAL A 17 7.25 -10.24 -6.50
N PHE A 18 6.31 -9.68 -7.25
CA PHE A 18 6.55 -8.67 -8.27
C PHE A 18 5.88 -7.38 -7.84
N HIS A 19 6.58 -6.26 -7.95
CA HIS A 19 6.05 -4.96 -7.54
C HIS A 19 6.08 -4.00 -8.72
N TYR A 20 4.93 -3.37 -9.00
CA TYR A 20 4.77 -2.41 -10.08
C TYR A 20 4.04 -1.18 -9.59
N ASP A 21 4.50 -0.01 -10.02
CA ASP A 21 3.70 1.21 -10.04
C ASP A 21 2.81 1.20 -11.28
N PHE A 22 1.51 1.42 -11.11
CA PHE A 22 0.61 1.44 -12.25
C PHE A 22 0.97 2.58 -13.22
N ASN A 23 1.16 2.22 -14.48
CA ASN A 23 1.47 3.14 -15.57
C ASN A 23 0.89 2.65 -16.92
N PHE A 24 1.19 3.33 -18.02
CA PHE A 24 0.66 2.99 -19.35
C PHE A 24 1.13 1.62 -19.89
N ASN A 25 2.27 1.11 -19.40
CA ASN A 25 2.84 -0.18 -19.78
C ASN A 25 2.37 -1.34 -18.91
N THR A 26 1.60 -1.11 -17.84
CA THR A 26 1.13 -2.16 -16.91
C THR A 26 0.52 -3.36 -17.63
N LEU A 27 -0.21 -3.13 -18.74
CA LEU A 27 -0.77 -4.23 -19.53
C LEU A 27 0.30 -5.20 -20.04
N ASN A 28 1.42 -4.68 -20.53
CA ASN A 28 2.52 -5.49 -21.03
C ASN A 28 3.27 -6.15 -19.87
N ASP A 29 3.49 -5.43 -18.78
CA ASP A 29 4.15 -5.97 -17.58
C ASP A 29 3.39 -7.19 -17.04
N LEU A 30 2.06 -7.07 -16.92
CA LEU A 30 1.20 -8.16 -16.45
C LEU A 30 1.17 -9.36 -17.40
N ARG A 31 1.26 -9.14 -18.71
CA ARG A 31 1.31 -10.23 -19.71
C ARG A 31 2.62 -10.99 -19.71
N ASN A 32 3.70 -10.32 -19.32
CA ASN A 32 5.04 -10.90 -19.27
C ASN A 32 5.35 -11.63 -17.96
N LEU A 33 4.38 -11.70 -17.03
CA LEU A 33 4.53 -12.46 -15.80
C LEU A 33 4.77 -13.95 -16.12
N PRO A 34 5.71 -14.61 -15.42
CA PRO A 34 6.00 -16.01 -15.65
C PRO A 34 4.77 -16.87 -15.33
N SER A 35 4.44 -17.81 -16.21
CA SER A 35 3.33 -18.73 -16.01
C SER A 35 3.63 -19.75 -14.90
N GLU A 36 2.58 -20.17 -14.16
CA GLU A 36 2.66 -21.16 -13.06
C GLU A 36 3.49 -22.40 -13.43
N LYS A 37 3.45 -22.85 -14.69
CA LYS A 37 4.19 -24.04 -15.15
C LYS A 37 5.71 -23.94 -14.97
N LYS A 38 6.28 -22.73 -14.85
CA LYS A 38 7.72 -22.51 -14.59
C LYS A 38 8.03 -22.13 -13.15
N ALA A 39 7.04 -21.76 -12.34
CA ALA A 39 7.26 -21.25 -10.99
C ALA A 39 6.98 -22.34 -9.95
N LYS A 40 8.03 -22.88 -9.32
CA LYS A 40 7.91 -23.69 -8.09
C LYS A 40 7.47 -22.87 -6.87
N LYS A 41 7.02 -21.62 -7.08
CA LYS A 41 6.75 -20.61 -6.06
C LYS A 41 5.40 -19.97 -6.30
N GLU A 42 4.68 -19.68 -5.23
CA GLU A 42 3.48 -18.84 -5.28
C GLU A 42 3.88 -17.44 -5.78
N ILE A 43 3.09 -16.88 -6.70
CA ILE A 43 3.36 -15.57 -7.27
C ILE A 43 2.38 -14.55 -6.67
N ILE A 44 2.94 -13.49 -6.09
CA ILE A 44 2.19 -12.32 -5.63
C ILE A 44 2.61 -11.13 -6.49
N VAL A 45 1.64 -10.42 -7.03
CA VAL A 45 1.87 -9.18 -7.78
C VAL A 45 1.27 -8.03 -7.00
N VAL A 46 2.10 -7.07 -6.65
CA VAL A 46 1.72 -5.86 -5.96
C VAL A 46 1.65 -4.72 -6.97
N ILE A 47 0.49 -4.08 -7.08
CA ILE A 47 0.26 -2.94 -7.98
C ILE A 47 -0.07 -1.72 -7.14
N ASP A 48 0.82 -0.74 -7.13
CA ASP A 48 0.59 0.55 -6.46
C ASP A 48 -0.13 1.54 -7.38
N ARG A 49 -0.87 2.49 -6.79
CA ARG A 49 -1.58 3.59 -7.48
C ARG A 49 -2.54 3.13 -8.59
N PHE A 50 -3.30 2.06 -8.34
CA PHE A 50 -4.18 1.47 -9.36
C PHE A 50 -5.33 2.40 -9.78
N GLU A 51 -5.66 3.43 -9.01
CA GLU A 51 -6.63 4.47 -9.37
C GLU A 51 -6.32 5.15 -10.71
N LEU A 52 -5.05 5.14 -11.13
CA LEU A 52 -4.61 5.65 -12.43
C LEU A 52 -5.20 4.87 -13.62
N ILE A 53 -5.76 3.67 -13.42
CA ILE A 53 -6.49 2.96 -14.48
C ILE A 53 -7.63 3.81 -15.05
N LEU A 54 -8.22 4.69 -14.25
CA LEU A 54 -9.32 5.55 -14.67
C LEU A 54 -8.91 6.62 -15.69
N SER A 55 -7.62 6.93 -15.81
CA SER A 55 -7.14 7.87 -16.83
C SER A 55 -6.97 7.22 -18.22
N LEU A 56 -7.10 5.89 -18.31
CA LEU A 56 -6.99 5.15 -19.56
C LEU A 56 -8.33 5.12 -20.31
N SER A 57 -8.29 4.80 -21.60
CA SER A 57 -9.52 4.57 -22.37
C SER A 57 -10.28 3.33 -21.87
N ASN A 58 -11.62 3.33 -21.95
CA ASN A 58 -12.46 2.19 -21.54
C ASN A 58 -12.01 0.86 -22.16
N LEU A 59 -11.53 0.87 -23.40
CA LEU A 59 -11.00 -0.31 -24.08
C LEU A 59 -9.74 -0.85 -23.37
N LEU A 60 -8.80 0.01 -23.00
CA LEU A 60 -7.59 -0.38 -22.29
C LEU A 60 -7.89 -0.84 -20.86
N GLN A 61 -8.80 -0.14 -20.16
CA GLN A 61 -9.27 -0.54 -18.84
C GLN A 61 -9.80 -1.98 -18.85
N ARG A 62 -10.72 -2.31 -19.77
CA ARG A 62 -11.26 -3.66 -19.95
C ARG A 62 -10.17 -4.70 -20.27
N LYS A 63 -9.20 -4.35 -21.12
CA LYS A 63 -8.08 -5.25 -21.45
C LYS A 63 -7.23 -5.57 -20.21
N ILE A 64 -6.92 -4.57 -19.40
CA ILE A 64 -6.14 -4.73 -18.17
C ILE A 64 -6.91 -5.59 -17.16
N LEU A 65 -8.18 -5.25 -16.91
CA LEU A 65 -9.03 -6.00 -15.99
C LEU A 65 -9.21 -7.47 -16.42
N LYS A 66 -9.31 -7.73 -17.73
CA LYS A 66 -9.35 -9.09 -18.26
C LYS A 66 -8.05 -9.85 -17.99
N VAL A 67 -6.89 -9.24 -18.26
CA VAL A 67 -5.59 -9.88 -17.96
C VAL A 67 -5.46 -10.17 -16.47
N MET A 68 -5.83 -9.24 -15.60
CA MET A 68 -5.83 -9.45 -14.15
C MET A 68 -6.73 -10.62 -13.72
N SER A 69 -7.94 -10.70 -14.29
CA SER A 69 -8.86 -11.83 -14.07
C SER A 69 -8.25 -13.17 -14.51
N ASP A 70 -7.57 -13.20 -15.66
CA ASP A 70 -6.91 -14.40 -16.18
C ASP A 70 -5.71 -14.81 -15.31
N LEU A 71 -4.93 -13.85 -14.78
CA LEU A 71 -3.88 -14.11 -13.81
C LEU A 71 -4.43 -14.71 -12.50
N CYS A 72 -5.54 -14.19 -11.98
CA CYS A 72 -6.21 -14.75 -10.80
C CYS A 72 -6.70 -16.20 -11.02
N LYS A 73 -7.21 -16.51 -12.22
CA LYS A 73 -7.59 -17.90 -12.59
C LYS A 73 -6.38 -18.83 -12.64
N ALA A 74 -5.23 -18.31 -13.05
CA ALA A 74 -3.93 -18.98 -12.98
C ALA A 74 -3.29 -18.89 -11.57
N LYS A 75 -4.11 -18.72 -10.52
CA LYS A 75 -3.73 -18.68 -9.10
C LYS A 75 -2.64 -17.68 -8.72
N ILE A 76 -2.42 -16.64 -9.54
CA ILE A 76 -1.58 -15.51 -9.17
C ILE A 76 -2.39 -14.59 -8.26
N THR A 77 -1.81 -14.22 -7.12
CA THR A 77 -2.47 -13.31 -6.17
C THR A 77 -2.11 -11.87 -6.53
N LEU A 78 -3.11 -11.00 -6.68
CA LEU A 78 -2.93 -9.57 -6.91
C LEU A 78 -3.22 -8.82 -5.61
N LEU A 79 -2.24 -8.03 -5.14
CA LEU A 79 -2.41 -7.05 -4.08
C LEU A 79 -2.41 -5.67 -4.72
N ILE A 80 -3.50 -4.93 -4.56
CA ILE A 80 -3.70 -3.67 -5.26
C ILE A 80 -3.94 -2.59 -4.22
N THR A 81 -3.19 -1.49 -4.30
CA THR A 81 -3.53 -0.28 -3.55
C THR A 81 -4.33 0.67 -4.42
N SER A 82 -5.32 1.31 -3.81
CA SER A 82 -6.21 2.23 -4.48
C SER A 82 -6.94 3.10 -3.46
N THR A 83 -7.50 4.20 -3.92
CA THR A 83 -8.55 4.96 -3.22
C THR A 83 -9.90 4.24 -3.26
N ASP A 84 -10.76 4.51 -2.28
CA ASP A 84 -12.10 3.88 -2.12
C ASP A 84 -13.02 4.03 -3.34
N ASP A 85 -12.95 5.17 -4.03
CA ASP A 85 -13.85 5.49 -5.14
C ASP A 85 -13.66 4.60 -6.37
N LEU A 86 -12.50 3.95 -6.50
CA LEU A 86 -12.18 3.15 -7.66
C LEU A 86 -13.08 1.92 -7.79
N LEU A 87 -13.42 1.26 -6.68
CA LEU A 87 -14.19 0.01 -6.69
C LEU A 87 -15.60 0.20 -7.24
N LYS A 88 -16.22 1.36 -6.99
CA LYS A 88 -17.52 1.71 -7.56
C LYS A 88 -17.42 1.88 -9.07
N LYS A 89 -16.36 2.54 -9.54
CA LYS A 89 -16.12 2.82 -10.96
C LYS A 89 -15.77 1.55 -11.75
N ILE A 90 -14.96 0.65 -11.17
CA ILE A 90 -14.58 -0.62 -11.82
C ILE A 90 -15.79 -1.51 -12.12
N LYS A 91 -16.79 -1.54 -11.24
CA LYS A 91 -18.03 -2.30 -11.48
C LYS A 91 -18.72 -1.88 -12.79
N ASN A 92 -18.69 -0.59 -13.11
CA ASN A 92 -19.30 -0.07 -14.34
C ASN A 92 -18.49 -0.43 -15.59
N ILE A 93 -17.20 -0.76 -15.43
CA ILE A 93 -16.31 -1.14 -16.53
C ILE A 93 -16.52 -2.61 -16.89
N ASP A 94 -16.55 -3.50 -15.89
CA ASP A 94 -16.74 -4.95 -16.07
C ASP A 94 -17.32 -5.57 -14.78
N GLU A 95 -18.58 -6.02 -14.82
CA GLU A 95 -19.22 -6.66 -13.66
C GLU A 95 -18.56 -8.00 -13.30
N GLY A 96 -17.99 -8.69 -14.29
CA GLY A 96 -17.42 -10.03 -14.16
C GLY A 96 -16.15 -10.07 -13.33
N VAL A 97 -15.48 -8.93 -13.12
CA VAL A 97 -14.25 -8.88 -12.31
C VAL A 97 -14.50 -8.73 -10.82
N LYS A 98 -15.71 -8.33 -10.40
CA LYS A 98 -16.05 -8.07 -8.98
C LYS A 98 -15.73 -9.26 -8.08
N LYS A 99 -15.96 -10.49 -8.56
CA LYS A 99 -15.72 -11.74 -7.81
C LYS A 99 -14.25 -11.96 -7.41
N TYR A 100 -13.32 -11.27 -8.07
CA TYR A 100 -11.89 -11.36 -7.77
C TYR A 100 -11.43 -10.31 -6.75
N PHE A 101 -12.25 -9.30 -6.45
CA PHE A 101 -11.89 -8.25 -5.51
C PHE A 101 -12.32 -8.63 -4.09
N ARG A 102 -11.34 -8.73 -3.20
CA ARG A 102 -11.55 -8.64 -1.74
C ARG A 102 -10.98 -7.31 -1.28
N VAL A 103 -11.82 -6.48 -0.68
CA VAL A 103 -11.44 -5.13 -0.24
C VAL A 103 -10.98 -5.20 1.21
N LEU A 104 -9.83 -4.62 1.48
CA LEU A 104 -9.32 -4.39 2.83
C LEU A 104 -9.21 -2.89 3.03
N ASP A 105 -10.04 -2.34 3.91
CA ASP A 105 -9.98 -0.94 4.28
C ASP A 105 -8.83 -0.73 5.28
N VAL A 106 -8.08 0.35 5.09
CA VAL A 106 -6.97 0.73 5.97
C VAL A 106 -7.42 2.00 6.70
N PRO A 107 -7.96 1.87 7.92
CA PRO A 107 -8.49 3.02 8.63
C PRO A 107 -7.37 4.00 8.98
N PRO A 108 -7.72 5.28 9.25
CA PRO A 108 -6.79 6.22 9.86
C PRO A 108 -6.25 5.64 11.18
N MET A 109 -5.01 6.00 11.51
CA MET A 109 -4.40 5.57 12.77
C MET A 109 -5.18 6.08 13.97
N THR A 110 -5.16 5.32 15.06
CA THR A 110 -5.60 5.80 16.36
C THR A 110 -4.58 6.78 16.98
N TYR A 111 -4.96 7.38 18.10
CA TYR A 111 -4.02 8.18 18.90
C TYR A 111 -2.85 7.32 19.40
N GLU A 112 -3.11 6.10 19.92
CA GLU A 112 -2.03 5.24 20.41
C GLU A 112 -1.07 4.81 19.28
N GLU A 113 -1.60 4.57 18.08
CA GLU A 113 -0.78 4.26 16.90
C GLU A 113 0.05 5.47 16.45
N THR A 114 -0.51 6.67 16.55
CA THR A 114 0.22 7.93 16.30
C THR A 114 1.37 8.09 17.28
N GLU A 115 1.13 7.86 18.57
CA GLU A 115 2.18 7.94 19.60
C GLU A 115 3.30 6.93 19.32
N LYS A 116 2.95 5.67 19.03
CA LYS A 116 3.92 4.63 18.63
C LYS A 116 4.71 5.03 17.38
N LEU A 117 4.06 5.63 16.39
CA LEU A 117 4.75 6.11 15.18
C LEU A 117 5.77 7.20 15.50
N VAL A 118 5.40 8.16 16.36
CA VAL A 118 6.31 9.24 16.80
C VAL A 118 7.48 8.66 17.58
N ILE A 119 7.24 7.76 18.53
CA ILE A 119 8.31 7.08 19.29
C ILE A 119 9.25 6.33 18.34
N SER A 120 8.69 5.57 17.39
CA SER A 120 9.47 4.85 16.37
C SER A 120 10.37 5.81 15.59
N ARG A 121 9.82 6.94 15.13
CA ARG A 121 10.57 7.94 14.37
C ARG A 121 11.66 8.60 15.21
N LEU A 122 11.41 8.91 16.48
CA LEU A 122 12.42 9.45 17.39
C LEU A 122 13.55 8.45 17.65
N ASN A 123 13.23 7.16 17.74
CA ASN A 123 14.22 6.11 17.96
C ASN A 123 15.18 5.91 16.77
N GLU A 124 14.80 6.32 15.55
CA GLU A 124 15.71 6.30 14.39
C GLU A 124 16.88 7.28 14.53
N VAL A 125 16.74 8.34 15.34
CA VAL A 125 17.79 9.37 15.54
C VAL A 125 18.42 9.33 16.93
N ARG A 126 17.88 8.55 17.86
CA ARG A 126 18.43 8.40 19.21
C ARG A 126 19.60 7.43 19.22
N THR A 127 20.58 7.70 20.08
CA THR A 127 21.69 6.77 20.35
C THR A 127 21.23 5.47 21.02
N LYS A 128 20.11 5.51 21.76
CA LYS A 128 19.49 4.35 22.40
C LYS A 128 17.97 4.44 22.26
N ASN A 129 17.34 3.34 21.87
CA ASN A 129 15.89 3.23 21.80
C ASN A 129 15.27 3.48 23.18
N LYS A 130 14.20 4.28 23.20
CA LYS A 130 13.42 4.59 24.40
C LYS A 130 11.94 4.63 24.06
N GLU A 131 11.11 4.10 24.94
CA GLU A 131 9.64 4.25 24.92
C GLU A 131 9.26 5.61 25.50
N SER A 132 9.62 6.67 24.77
CA SER A 132 9.40 8.05 25.22
C SER A 132 9.07 8.95 24.04
N ILE A 133 8.11 9.85 24.24
CA ILE A 133 7.74 10.90 23.28
C ILE A 133 8.64 12.15 23.37
N HIS A 134 9.53 12.24 24.37
CA HIS A 134 10.43 13.39 24.52
C HIS A 134 11.31 13.57 23.27
N PRO A 135 11.40 14.77 22.66
CA PRO A 135 11.19 16.09 23.26
C PRO A 135 9.77 16.66 23.17
N PHE A 136 8.81 15.88 22.67
CA PHE A 136 7.42 16.29 22.64
C PHE A 136 6.71 16.08 23.98
N THR A 137 5.69 16.90 24.19
CA THR A 137 4.69 16.80 25.25
C THR A 137 3.46 16.05 24.72
N GLU A 138 2.67 15.49 25.63
CA GLU A 138 1.42 14.80 25.28
C GLU A 138 0.45 15.72 24.51
N ASN A 139 0.41 17.01 24.85
CA ASN A 139 -0.43 17.99 24.16
C ASN A 139 0.01 18.20 22.69
N GLU A 140 1.31 18.18 22.43
CA GLU A 140 1.85 18.25 21.06
C GLU A 140 1.51 16.98 20.27
N ILE A 141 1.57 15.79 20.89
CA ILE A 141 1.13 14.54 20.24
C ILE A 141 -0.36 14.59 19.93
N LYS A 142 -1.21 15.07 20.86
CA LYS A 142 -2.64 15.25 20.64
C LYS A 142 -2.93 16.23 19.51
N ALA A 143 -2.19 17.33 19.45
CA ALA A 143 -2.31 18.32 18.37
C ALA A 143 -1.91 17.69 17.03
N MET A 144 -0.79 16.96 16.97
CA MET A 144 -0.36 16.23 15.78
C MET A 144 -1.42 15.25 15.29
N TYR A 145 -1.95 14.41 16.19
CA TYR A 145 -3.00 13.46 15.87
C TYR A 145 -4.24 14.15 15.29
N LYS A 146 -4.73 15.18 15.97
CA LYS A 146 -5.93 15.94 15.56
C LYS A 146 -5.75 16.61 14.20
N ASN A 147 -4.59 17.22 13.96
CA ASN A 147 -4.28 17.92 12.71
C ASN A 147 -4.03 16.95 11.55
N ALA A 148 -3.36 15.83 11.80
CA ALA A 148 -3.12 14.80 10.81
C ALA A 148 -4.35 13.92 10.52
N LYS A 149 -5.36 13.93 11.40
CA LYS A 149 -6.57 13.09 11.34
C LYS A 149 -6.22 11.61 11.15
N GLY A 150 -5.20 11.13 11.87
CA GLY A 150 -4.72 9.75 11.77
C GLY A 150 -3.96 9.40 10.47
N ASN A 151 -3.65 10.35 9.60
CA ASN A 151 -2.83 10.11 8.41
C ASN A 151 -1.34 9.96 8.79
N PRO A 152 -0.71 8.79 8.58
CA PRO A 152 0.68 8.55 9.00
C PRO A 152 1.69 9.52 8.38
N ARG A 153 1.50 9.88 7.11
CA ARG A 153 2.41 10.78 6.39
C ARG A 153 2.35 12.19 6.98
N MET A 154 1.16 12.68 7.28
CA MET A 154 0.98 13.98 7.93
C MET A 154 1.55 14.00 9.34
N VAL A 155 1.37 12.92 10.11
CA VAL A 155 1.98 12.78 11.45
C VAL A 155 3.50 12.89 11.35
N LEU A 156 4.14 12.16 10.44
CA LEU A 156 5.60 12.20 10.27
C LEU A 156 6.10 13.58 9.83
N MET A 157 5.35 14.27 8.97
CA MET A 157 5.67 15.63 8.53
C MET A 157 5.59 16.64 9.68
N LEU A 158 4.52 16.59 10.47
CA LEU A 158 4.37 17.45 11.67
C LEU A 158 5.43 17.13 12.72
N CYS A 159 5.75 15.85 12.91
CA CYS A 159 6.81 15.39 13.80
C CYS A 159 8.17 15.97 13.40
N ALA A 160 8.50 15.98 12.10
CA ALA A 160 9.75 16.57 11.61
C ALA A 160 9.79 18.08 11.86
N SER A 161 8.71 18.80 11.49
CA SER A 161 8.61 20.26 11.67
C SER A 161 8.74 20.68 13.14
N LEU A 162 8.01 20.03 14.04
CA LEU A 162 8.05 20.34 15.47
C LEU A 162 9.37 19.92 16.13
N PHE A 163 10.06 18.91 15.58
CA PHE A 163 11.37 18.52 16.06
C PHE A 163 12.42 19.58 15.71
N GLU A 164 12.39 20.10 14.49
CA GLU A 164 13.28 21.18 14.04
C GLU A 164 13.11 22.46 14.88
N GLU A 165 11.89 22.82 15.27
CA GLU A 165 11.64 23.98 16.17
C GLU A 165 12.22 23.81 17.57
N LYS A 166 12.57 22.59 17.98
CA LYS A 166 13.11 22.26 19.31
C LYS A 166 14.63 22.12 19.33
N LEU A 167 15.29 22.18 18.17
CA LEU A 167 16.75 22.19 18.02
C LEU A 167 17.29 23.62 18.17
#